data_AF-A0A7S3V070-F1
#
_entry.id   AF-A0A7S3V070-F1
#
_cell.length_a   1.000
_cell.length_b   1.000
_cell.length_c   1.000
_cell.angle_alpha   90.00
_cell.angle_beta   90.00
_cell.angle_gamma   90.00
#
_symmetry.space_group_name_H-M   'P 1'
#
loop_
_entity.id
_entity.type
_entity.pdbx_description
1 polymer ?
#
loop_
_entity_poly.entity_id
_entity_poly.type
_entity_poly.pdbx_seq_one_letter_code
_entity_poly.pdbx_strand_id
1 'polypeptide(L)'
;MDDCISLERQKQKTRQNLDFLRTETVFEYDTSRYPFRDLVKEVLLQDTDSSADLDIEKLHFLPFEEDSIANTCPALYRARLHNGVIKKATRTESKRMRKRWKSSTERKRVVDTYVKFVAEVIAPMFEVSCEAIKNADRNEAMEPFSDSAENGLRSGVVYQTEPILRCSFPSKHVHSKNHIDADYHHQEEELNFWLPLTDVHDSNTLFVESKPGLGDYHPLCMHYGQVCRFWGNQCRHYTIPNSTPLTRVSLDFRVMHAVLFERDKARDTKCSANLMQLGAYYTHMDFSKNT
;
A
#
# COMPACT_ATOMS: atom_id res chain seq x y z
N MET A 1 13.15 -30.41 16.14
CA MET A 1 14.12 -29.33 16.47
C MET A 1 14.84 -28.90 15.21
N ASP A 2 15.14 -29.83 14.29
CA ASP A 2 15.79 -29.59 13.01
C ASP A 2 14.96 -28.72 12.02
N ASP A 3 13.64 -28.92 11.95
CA ASP A 3 12.78 -28.13 11.04
C ASP A 3 12.73 -26.62 11.37
N CYS A 4 12.78 -26.28 12.66
CA CYS A 4 12.77 -24.88 13.12
C CYS A 4 14.09 -24.18 12.78
N ILE A 5 15.21 -24.89 12.95
CA ILE A 5 16.55 -24.40 12.59
C ILE A 5 16.64 -24.20 11.06
N SER A 6 16.02 -25.09 10.27
CA SER A 6 15.94 -24.98 8.82
C SER A 6 15.15 -23.74 8.36
N LEU A 7 13.99 -23.47 8.97
CA LEU A 7 13.16 -22.31 8.61
C LEU A 7 13.82 -20.96 8.94
N GLU A 8 14.44 -20.82 10.12
CA GLU A 8 15.11 -19.56 10.47
C GLU A 8 16.34 -19.29 9.60
N ARG A 9 17.09 -20.33 9.20
CA ARG A 9 18.15 -20.21 8.19
C ARG A 9 17.60 -19.73 6.85
N GLN A 10 16.46 -20.27 6.41
CA GLN A 10 15.79 -19.84 5.19
C GLN A 10 15.37 -18.36 5.27
N LYS A 11 14.76 -17.92 6.38
CA LYS A 11 14.40 -16.51 6.59
C LYS A 11 15.62 -15.60 6.56
N GLN A 12 16.71 -15.97 7.22
CA GLN A 12 17.94 -15.17 7.22
C GLN A 12 18.52 -15.02 5.82
N LYS A 13 18.58 -16.11 5.05
CA LYS A 13 19.04 -16.08 3.66
C LYS A 13 18.12 -15.20 2.79
N THR A 14 16.81 -15.32 2.95
CA THR A 14 15.85 -14.48 2.22
C THR A 14 16.00 -13.01 2.58
N ARG A 15 16.18 -12.65 3.85
CA ARG A 15 16.45 -11.26 4.27
C ARG A 15 17.68 -10.70 3.58
N GLN A 16 18.77 -11.45 3.55
CA GLN A 16 20.02 -11.04 2.89
C GLN A 16 19.82 -10.85 1.39
N ASN A 17 19.13 -11.79 0.74
CA ASN A 17 18.87 -11.73 -0.70
C ASN A 17 17.94 -10.58 -1.08
N LEU A 18 17.04 -10.15 -0.19
CA LEU A 18 16.08 -9.08 -0.45
C LEU A 18 16.52 -7.72 0.11
N ASP A 19 17.71 -7.62 0.73
CA ASP A 19 18.16 -6.38 1.36
C ASP A 19 18.28 -5.23 0.34
N PHE A 20 18.63 -5.53 -0.91
CA PHE A 20 18.65 -4.54 -1.98
C PHE A 20 17.27 -3.93 -2.26
N LEU A 21 16.17 -4.66 -2.01
CA LEU A 21 14.81 -4.13 -2.17
C LEU A 21 14.45 -3.09 -1.09
N ARG A 22 15.15 -3.09 0.05
CA ARG A 22 14.96 -2.07 1.10
C ARG A 22 15.52 -0.71 0.69
N THR A 23 16.39 -0.68 -0.31
CA THR A 23 16.90 0.57 -0.88
C THR A 23 15.78 1.27 -1.64
N GLU A 24 15.63 2.58 -1.36
CA GLU A 24 14.71 3.45 -2.07
C GLU A 24 14.95 3.37 -3.58
N THR A 25 13.89 3.12 -4.35
CA THR A 25 13.97 3.03 -5.80
C THR A 25 12.68 3.53 -6.42
N VAL A 26 12.82 4.48 -7.34
CA VAL A 26 11.72 4.92 -8.21
C VAL A 26 11.80 4.16 -9.52
N PHE A 27 10.68 3.63 -9.98
CA PHE A 27 10.57 2.94 -11.27
C PHE A 27 9.24 3.28 -11.96
N GLU A 28 9.20 3.10 -13.27
CA GLU A 28 8.03 3.35 -14.09
C GLU A 28 7.15 2.11 -14.24
N TYR A 29 5.85 2.31 -14.50
CA TYR A 29 4.93 1.24 -14.85
C TYR A 29 4.08 1.60 -16.07
N ASP A 30 3.57 0.58 -16.75
CA ASP A 30 2.72 0.75 -17.94
C ASP A 30 1.33 1.28 -17.53
N THR A 31 1.13 2.58 -17.71
CA THR A 31 -0.14 3.26 -17.40
C THR A 31 -1.29 2.84 -18.30
N SER A 32 -1.02 2.30 -19.50
CA SER A 32 -2.04 1.77 -20.40
C SER A 32 -2.58 0.41 -19.92
N ARG A 33 -1.69 -0.41 -19.33
CA ARG A 33 -2.06 -1.71 -18.74
C ARG A 33 -2.66 -1.57 -17.35
N TYR A 34 -2.20 -0.59 -16.57
CA TYR A 34 -2.66 -0.32 -15.22
C TYR A 34 -3.14 1.14 -15.08
N PRO A 35 -4.35 1.47 -15.57
CA PRO A 35 -4.84 2.85 -15.63
C PRO A 35 -5.38 3.34 -14.27
N PHE A 36 -4.55 3.28 -13.22
CA PHE A 36 -4.96 3.63 -11.86
C PHE A 36 -5.52 5.06 -11.75
N ARG A 37 -4.98 6.01 -12.51
CA ARG A 37 -5.43 7.41 -12.48
C ARG A 37 -6.88 7.54 -12.92
N ASP A 38 -7.24 6.92 -14.05
CA ASP A 38 -8.61 6.96 -14.59
C ASP A 38 -9.58 6.22 -13.67
N LEU A 39 -9.22 5.03 -13.21
CA LEU A 39 -10.05 4.24 -12.30
C LEU A 39 -10.29 4.96 -10.96
N VAL A 40 -9.26 5.65 -10.44
CA VAL A 40 -9.39 6.46 -9.22
C VAL A 40 -10.17 7.75 -9.48
N LYS A 41 -10.06 8.36 -10.66
CA LYS A 41 -10.90 9.50 -11.05
C LYS A 41 -12.38 9.12 -11.04
N GLU A 42 -12.75 7.99 -11.62
CA GLU A 42 -14.13 7.45 -11.57
C GLU A 42 -14.61 7.29 -10.12
N VAL A 43 -13.77 6.70 -9.26
CA VAL A 43 -14.03 6.53 -7.82
C VAL A 43 -14.28 7.86 -7.10
N LEU A 44 -13.47 8.88 -7.38
CA LEU A 44 -13.51 10.16 -6.67
C LEU A 44 -14.64 11.06 -7.17
N LEU A 45 -15.06 10.89 -8.44
CA LEU A 45 -16.01 11.76 -9.14
C LEU A 45 -17.36 11.10 -9.43
N GLN A 46 -17.60 9.87 -8.99
CA GLN A 46 -18.84 9.10 -9.22
C GLN A 46 -20.15 9.84 -8.85
N ASP A 47 -20.08 10.83 -7.97
CA ASP A 47 -21.23 11.59 -7.45
C ASP A 47 -21.24 13.05 -7.93
N THR A 48 -20.44 13.37 -8.95
CA THR A 48 -20.36 14.71 -9.51
C THR A 48 -20.94 14.71 -10.93
N ASP A 49 -21.87 15.62 -11.20
CA ASP A 49 -22.46 15.82 -12.54
C ASP A 49 -21.42 16.30 -13.58
N SER A 50 -20.22 16.69 -13.13
CA SER A 50 -19.13 17.26 -13.93
C SER A 50 -17.93 16.30 -14.11
N SER A 51 -18.15 14.99 -14.03
CA SER A 51 -17.08 13.98 -13.92
C SER A 51 -16.16 13.84 -15.14
N ALA A 52 -16.57 14.29 -16.33
CA ALA A 52 -15.77 14.10 -17.55
C ALA A 52 -14.51 15.00 -17.59
N ASP A 53 -14.64 16.29 -17.29
CA ASP A 53 -13.58 17.28 -17.54
C ASP A 53 -12.77 17.69 -16.31
N LEU A 54 -13.16 17.25 -15.11
CA LEU A 54 -12.44 17.61 -13.90
C LEU A 54 -11.16 16.79 -13.76
N ASP A 55 -10.05 17.49 -13.51
CA ASP A 55 -8.77 16.87 -13.18
C ASP A 55 -8.65 16.56 -11.69
N ILE A 56 -8.00 15.45 -11.33
CA ILE A 56 -7.92 14.99 -9.94
C ILE A 56 -6.99 15.87 -9.08
N GLU A 57 -6.14 16.68 -9.70
CA GLU A 57 -5.36 17.74 -9.04
C GLU A 57 -6.25 18.90 -8.56
N LYS A 58 -7.48 19.02 -9.08
CA LYS A 58 -8.40 20.12 -8.79
C LYS A 58 -9.55 19.72 -7.87
N LEU A 59 -9.47 18.56 -7.22
CA LEU A 59 -10.52 18.07 -6.31
C LEU A 59 -10.85 19.03 -5.16
N HIS A 60 -9.90 19.86 -4.74
CA HIS A 60 -10.12 20.87 -3.71
C HIS A 60 -11.02 22.03 -4.14
N PHE A 61 -11.27 22.21 -5.44
CA PHE A 61 -12.24 23.18 -5.97
C PHE A 61 -13.65 22.58 -6.10
N LEU A 62 -13.81 21.26 -5.95
CA LEU A 62 -15.12 20.65 -6.09
C LEU A 62 -16.08 21.16 -5.02
N PRO A 63 -17.26 21.67 -5.44
CA PRO A 63 -18.29 22.04 -4.48
C PRO A 63 -18.69 20.83 -3.66
N PHE A 64 -19.20 21.10 -2.46
CA PHE A 64 -19.70 20.06 -1.57
C PHE A 64 -21.05 20.46 -1.00
N GLU A 65 -22.02 19.56 -1.13
CA GLU A 65 -23.32 19.67 -0.46
C GLU A 65 -23.30 18.83 0.81
N GLU A 66 -23.76 19.41 1.92
CA GLU A 66 -23.64 18.80 3.25
C GLU A 66 -24.38 17.45 3.36
N ASP A 67 -25.48 17.29 2.61
CA ASP A 67 -26.25 16.04 2.56
C ASP A 67 -25.54 14.91 1.79
N SER A 68 -24.40 15.20 1.13
CA SER A 68 -23.61 14.23 0.36
C SER A 68 -22.53 13.48 1.18
N ILE A 69 -22.41 13.71 2.50
CA ILE A 69 -21.38 13.05 3.34
C ILE A 69 -21.41 11.52 3.19
N ALA A 70 -22.60 10.92 3.26
CA ALA A 70 -22.76 9.47 3.19
C ALA A 70 -22.46 8.87 1.79
N ASN A 71 -22.41 9.73 0.76
CA ASN A 71 -22.16 9.35 -0.62
C ASN A 71 -20.66 9.52 -0.96
N THR A 72 -19.97 10.47 -0.35
CA THR A 72 -18.56 10.77 -0.66
C THR A 72 -17.63 9.55 -0.48
N CYS A 73 -16.67 9.37 -1.40
CA CYS A 73 -15.60 8.37 -1.24
C CYS A 73 -14.81 8.60 0.08
N PRO A 74 -14.46 7.55 0.85
CA PRO A 74 -13.78 7.71 2.14
C PRO A 74 -12.48 8.55 2.10
N ALA A 75 -11.70 8.47 1.01
CA ALA A 75 -10.48 9.25 0.84
C ALA A 75 -10.78 10.75 0.69
N LEU A 76 -11.75 11.09 -0.17
CA LEU A 76 -12.17 12.47 -0.40
C LEU A 76 -12.86 13.06 0.85
N TYR A 77 -13.68 12.27 1.54
CA TYR A 77 -14.27 12.64 2.84
C TYR A 77 -13.18 13.01 3.85
N ARG A 78 -12.13 12.18 3.99
CA ARG A 78 -11.03 12.46 4.92
C ARG A 78 -10.28 13.75 4.55
N ALA A 79 -10.02 13.97 3.27
CA ALA A 79 -9.36 15.20 2.80
C ALA A 79 -10.19 16.43 3.14
N ARG A 80 -11.49 16.42 2.82
CA ARG A 80 -12.43 17.51 3.14
C ARG A 80 -12.53 17.75 4.65
N LEU A 81 -12.65 16.69 5.44
CA LEU A 81 -12.74 16.78 6.90
C LEU A 81 -11.47 17.39 7.51
N HIS A 82 -10.30 16.92 7.07
CA HIS A 82 -9.00 17.41 7.53
C HIS A 82 -8.80 18.89 7.20
N ASN A 83 -9.41 19.37 6.12
CA ASN A 83 -9.38 20.76 5.68
C ASN A 83 -10.50 21.63 6.27
N GLY A 84 -11.35 21.09 7.15
CA GLY A 84 -12.47 21.83 7.73
C GLY A 84 -13.57 22.21 6.74
N VAL A 85 -13.58 21.61 5.54
CA VAL A 85 -14.60 21.86 4.51
C VAL A 85 -15.94 21.24 4.93
N ILE A 86 -15.89 20.14 5.70
CA ILE A 86 -17.07 19.38 6.11
C ILE A 86 -17.02 19.02 7.59
N LYS A 87 -18.20 18.78 8.17
CA LYS A 87 -18.32 18.23 9.53
C LYS A 87 -17.95 16.76 9.58
N LYS A 88 -17.66 16.29 10.79
CA LYS A 88 -17.48 14.87 11.07
C LYS A 88 -18.80 14.12 10.85
N ALA A 89 -18.75 13.07 10.03
CA ALA A 89 -19.87 12.17 9.80
C ALA A 89 -20.34 11.52 11.11
N THR A 90 -21.66 11.42 11.27
CA THR A 90 -22.30 10.60 12.28
C THR A 90 -21.95 9.12 12.09
N ARG A 91 -22.24 8.31 13.12
CA ARG A 91 -22.04 6.85 13.06
C ARG A 91 -22.83 6.21 11.90
N THR A 92 -24.03 6.70 11.63
CA THR A 92 -24.92 6.18 10.57
C THR A 92 -24.38 6.52 9.18
N GLU A 93 -24.00 7.78 8.95
CA GLU A 93 -23.38 8.21 7.69
C GLU A 93 -22.08 7.45 7.43
N SER A 94 -21.23 7.30 8.45
CA SER A 94 -19.98 6.53 8.34
C SER A 94 -20.21 5.08 7.95
N LYS A 95 -21.23 4.42 8.52
CA LYS A 95 -21.59 3.04 8.17
C LYS A 95 -22.12 2.95 6.74
N ARG A 96 -23.01 3.87 6.32
CA ARG A 96 -23.57 3.92 4.97
C ARG A 96 -22.48 4.15 3.93
N MET A 97 -21.60 5.14 4.15
CA MET A 97 -20.45 5.44 3.30
C MET A 97 -19.55 4.21 3.12
N ARG A 98 -19.17 3.54 4.21
CA ARG A 98 -18.34 2.32 4.14
C ARG A 98 -19.04 1.17 3.41
N LYS A 99 -20.33 0.95 3.66
CA LYS A 99 -21.11 -0.11 3.00
C LYS A 99 -21.17 0.13 1.49
N ARG A 100 -21.56 1.35 1.09
CA ARG A 100 -21.62 1.76 -0.31
C ARG A 100 -20.26 1.60 -0.99
N TRP A 101 -19.19 2.08 -0.35
CA TRP A 101 -17.84 2.00 -0.87
C TRP A 101 -17.39 0.54 -1.09
N LYS A 102 -17.65 -0.35 -0.14
CA LYS A 102 -17.31 -1.77 -0.27
C LYS A 102 -18.05 -2.48 -1.41
N SER A 103 -19.24 -2.00 -1.79
CA SER A 103 -20.04 -2.56 -2.88
C SER A 103 -19.90 -1.81 -4.21
N SER A 104 -19.04 -0.79 -4.31
CA SER A 104 -18.87 0.02 -5.53
C SER A 104 -18.15 -0.77 -6.63
N THR A 105 -18.63 -0.65 -7.87
CA THR A 105 -18.02 -1.31 -9.03
C THR A 105 -16.71 -0.64 -9.43
N GLU A 106 -16.64 0.68 -9.29
CA GLU A 106 -15.47 1.54 -9.53
C GLU A 106 -14.34 1.13 -8.58
N ARG A 107 -14.67 1.01 -7.29
CA ARG A 107 -13.75 0.51 -6.27
C ARG A 107 -13.27 -0.90 -6.59
N LYS A 108 -14.17 -1.79 -7.05
CA LYS A 108 -13.79 -3.15 -7.43
C LYS A 108 -12.79 -3.14 -8.58
N ARG A 109 -13.00 -2.33 -9.63
CA ARG A 109 -12.05 -2.19 -10.74
C ARG A 109 -10.65 -1.75 -10.27
N VAL A 110 -10.57 -0.76 -9.38
CA VAL A 110 -9.28 -0.34 -8.78
C VAL A 110 -8.60 -1.50 -8.06
N VAL A 111 -9.34 -2.27 -7.26
CA VAL A 111 -8.78 -3.40 -6.51
C VAL A 111 -8.37 -4.55 -7.44
N ASP A 112 -9.16 -4.87 -8.47
CA ASP A 112 -8.82 -5.91 -9.44
C ASP A 112 -7.54 -5.53 -10.21
N THR A 113 -7.42 -4.28 -10.68
CA THR A 113 -6.22 -3.76 -11.33
C THR A 113 -5.02 -3.76 -10.39
N TYR A 114 -5.23 -3.44 -9.10
CA TYR A 114 -4.20 -3.53 -8.07
C TYR A 114 -3.69 -4.95 -7.89
N VAL A 115 -4.58 -5.94 -7.75
CA VAL A 115 -4.18 -7.35 -7.60
C VAL A 115 -3.37 -7.81 -8.82
N LYS A 116 -3.80 -7.43 -10.03
CA LYS A 116 -3.07 -7.70 -11.27
C LYS A 116 -1.69 -7.03 -11.29
N PHE A 117 -1.60 -5.77 -10.86
CA PHE A 117 -0.34 -5.03 -10.75
C PHE A 117 0.62 -5.68 -9.74
N VAL A 118 0.12 -6.12 -8.60
CA VAL A 118 0.93 -6.88 -7.62
C VAL A 118 1.44 -8.17 -8.24
N ALA A 119 0.59 -8.93 -8.94
CA ALA A 119 0.99 -10.20 -9.56
C ALA A 119 2.05 -10.05 -10.64
N GLU A 120 1.88 -9.06 -11.52
CA GLU A 120 2.65 -8.97 -12.77
C GLU A 120 3.87 -8.04 -12.68
N VAL A 121 3.88 -7.09 -11.74
CA VAL A 121 4.94 -6.08 -11.60
C VAL A 121 5.68 -6.25 -10.28
N ILE A 122 4.95 -6.36 -9.17
CA ILE A 122 5.57 -6.33 -7.84
C ILE A 122 6.11 -7.69 -7.42
N ALA A 123 5.33 -8.76 -7.54
CA ALA A 123 5.72 -10.10 -7.12
C ALA A 123 7.02 -10.60 -7.79
N PRO A 124 7.27 -10.37 -9.09
CA PRO A 124 8.55 -10.73 -9.72
C PRO A 124 9.78 -10.09 -9.06
N MET A 125 9.64 -8.92 -8.44
CA MET A 125 10.75 -8.28 -7.71
C MET A 125 11.21 -9.11 -6.49
N PHE A 126 10.31 -9.90 -5.92
CA PHE A 126 10.58 -10.76 -4.76
C PHE A 126 11.00 -12.18 -5.16
N GLU A 127 10.87 -12.56 -6.44
CA GLU A 127 11.22 -13.89 -6.95
C GLU A 127 12.74 -14.14 -7.00
N VAL A 128 13.54 -13.06 -6.91
CA VAL A 128 15.01 -13.04 -7.02
C VAL A 128 15.74 -13.91 -5.97
N SER A 129 15.05 -14.42 -4.96
CA SER A 129 15.65 -15.34 -3.98
C SER A 129 15.59 -16.81 -4.36
N CYS A 130 14.76 -17.22 -5.32
CA CYS A 130 14.52 -18.65 -5.57
C CYS A 130 15.64 -19.34 -6.38
N GLU A 131 16.38 -18.67 -7.26
CA GLU A 131 17.43 -19.35 -8.05
C GLU A 131 18.69 -19.67 -7.24
N ALA A 132 19.03 -18.83 -6.25
CA ALA A 132 20.06 -19.14 -5.25
C ALA A 132 19.60 -20.17 -4.20
N ILE A 133 18.29 -20.43 -4.09
CA ILE A 133 17.71 -21.49 -3.25
C ILE A 133 17.66 -22.81 -4.05
N LYS A 134 17.20 -22.78 -5.31
CA LYS A 134 17.19 -23.92 -6.26
C LYS A 134 18.58 -24.55 -6.46
N ASN A 135 19.65 -23.76 -6.36
CA ASN A 135 21.03 -24.27 -6.49
C ASN A 135 21.67 -24.70 -5.16
N ALA A 136 21.14 -24.26 -4.00
CA ALA A 136 21.60 -24.73 -2.69
C ALA A 136 20.93 -26.06 -2.28
N ASP A 137 19.73 -26.34 -2.79
CA ASP A 137 18.91 -27.50 -2.42
C ASP A 137 19.10 -28.74 -3.32
N ARG A 138 20.06 -28.77 -4.26
CA ARG A 138 20.34 -29.99 -5.04
C ARG A 138 20.99 -31.11 -4.24
N ASN A 139 21.40 -30.87 -3.00
CA ASN A 139 22.05 -31.89 -2.16
C ASN A 139 21.16 -32.51 -1.07
N GLU A 140 19.92 -32.05 -0.89
CA GLU A 140 18.96 -32.70 0.02
C GLU A 140 17.59 -32.77 -0.65
N ALA A 141 17.18 -34.00 -1.00
CA ALA A 141 15.89 -34.26 -1.61
C ALA A 141 14.77 -33.89 -0.63
N MET A 142 14.07 -32.78 -0.88
CA MET A 142 12.86 -32.44 -0.14
C MET A 142 11.65 -33.01 -0.89
N GLU A 143 10.98 -33.96 -0.26
CA GLU A 143 9.66 -34.47 -0.66
C GLU A 143 8.67 -33.30 -0.90
N PRO A 144 7.72 -33.43 -1.83
CA PRO A 144 6.70 -32.42 -2.08
C PRO A 144 5.80 -32.29 -0.85
N PHE A 145 6.10 -31.34 0.04
CA PHE A 145 5.31 -31.09 1.24
C PHE A 145 3.98 -30.44 0.88
N SER A 146 2.90 -31.09 1.30
CA SER A 146 1.52 -30.67 1.09
C SER A 146 1.24 -29.27 1.65
N ASP A 147 0.41 -28.52 0.93
CA ASP A 147 -0.14 -27.18 1.18
C ASP A 147 -1.03 -27.09 2.46
N SER A 148 -0.77 -27.91 3.48
CA SER A 148 -1.54 -27.91 4.72
C SER A 148 -1.18 -26.70 5.57
N ALA A 149 -2.23 -26.00 6.00
CA ALA A 149 -2.21 -24.71 6.69
C ALA A 149 -1.44 -24.64 8.03
N GLU A 150 -0.85 -25.75 8.48
CA GLU A 150 0.01 -25.84 9.67
C GLU A 150 1.47 -25.47 9.38
N ASN A 151 1.91 -25.52 8.12
CA ASN A 151 3.25 -25.10 7.71
C ASN A 151 3.22 -23.65 7.16
N GLY A 152 4.14 -22.80 7.60
CA GLY A 152 4.21 -21.37 7.22
C GLY A 152 4.22 -21.14 5.70
N LEU A 153 3.85 -19.94 5.25
CA LEU A 153 3.86 -19.60 3.83
C LEU A 153 5.31 -19.62 3.32
N ARG A 154 5.65 -20.48 2.36
CA ARG A 154 7.07 -20.66 1.93
C ARG A 154 7.42 -19.98 0.60
N SER A 155 6.43 -19.77 -0.26
CA SER A 155 6.59 -19.22 -1.62
C SER A 155 5.63 -18.06 -1.83
N GLY A 156 6.02 -17.11 -2.66
CA GLY A 156 5.18 -15.98 -3.05
C GLY A 156 5.36 -14.72 -2.22
N VAL A 157 4.35 -13.85 -2.29
CA VAL A 157 4.29 -12.59 -1.54
C VAL A 157 3.04 -12.53 -0.66
N VAL A 158 3.18 -11.82 0.46
CA VAL A 158 2.07 -11.41 1.31
C VAL A 158 1.94 -9.90 1.16
N TYR A 159 0.76 -9.44 0.73
CA TYR A 159 0.53 -8.05 0.39
C TYR A 159 -0.74 -7.52 1.05
N GLN A 160 -0.79 -6.22 1.29
CA GLN A 160 -1.97 -5.53 1.81
C GLN A 160 -3.16 -5.77 0.86
N THR A 161 -4.27 -6.32 1.36
CA THR A 161 -5.41 -6.78 0.56
C THR A 161 -5.98 -5.70 -0.36
N GLU A 162 -5.98 -4.44 0.08
CA GLU A 162 -6.41 -3.29 -0.71
C GLU A 162 -5.43 -2.14 -0.56
N PRO A 163 -5.11 -1.41 -1.64
CA PRO A 163 -4.26 -0.24 -1.55
C PRO A 163 -5.02 0.89 -0.84
N ILE A 164 -4.30 1.72 -0.10
CA ILE A 164 -4.86 2.91 0.55
C ILE A 164 -4.87 4.06 -0.46
N LEU A 165 -6.06 4.55 -0.77
CA LEU A 165 -6.24 5.80 -1.51
C LEU A 165 -6.15 7.01 -0.56
N ARG A 166 -5.32 7.98 -0.93
CA ARG A 166 -5.18 9.25 -0.20
C ARG A 166 -5.39 10.44 -1.13
N CYS A 167 -6.08 11.44 -0.60
CA CYS A 167 -6.20 12.77 -1.20
C CYS A 167 -5.65 13.80 -0.21
N SER A 168 -4.77 14.67 -0.68
CA SER A 168 -4.09 15.71 0.11
C SER A 168 -4.31 17.06 -0.55
N PHE A 169 -5.25 17.84 -0.04
CA PHE A 169 -5.57 19.17 -0.57
C PHE A 169 -4.49 20.19 -0.23
N PRO A 170 -4.37 21.27 -1.02
CA PRO A 170 -3.66 22.47 -0.59
C PRO A 170 -4.16 22.93 0.78
N SER A 171 -3.30 22.92 1.79
CA SER A 171 -3.70 23.21 3.17
C SER A 171 -2.53 23.54 4.08
N LYS A 172 -2.82 24.21 5.19
CA LYS A 172 -1.87 24.45 6.29
C LYS A 172 -1.69 23.23 7.21
N HIS A 173 -2.37 22.12 6.95
CA HIS A 173 -2.42 20.98 7.83
C HIS A 173 -1.52 19.84 7.33
N VAL A 174 -0.78 19.23 8.26
CA VAL A 174 0.01 18.03 7.99
C VAL A 174 -0.91 16.81 7.88
N HIS A 175 -0.75 16.02 6.81
CA HIS A 175 -1.56 14.82 6.58
C HIS A 175 -1.03 13.60 7.34
N SER A 176 0.28 13.37 7.30
CA SER A 176 0.97 12.27 7.98
C SER A 176 2.09 12.85 8.84
N LYS A 177 2.06 12.56 10.15
CA LYS A 177 3.16 12.89 11.07
C LYS A 177 4.37 12.00 10.77
N ASN A 178 5.53 12.38 11.30
CA ASN A 178 6.74 11.57 11.25
C ASN A 178 6.58 10.28 12.07
N HIS A 179 6.76 9.14 11.40
CA HIS A 179 6.59 7.81 11.95
C HIS A 179 7.37 6.78 11.11
N ILE A 180 7.49 5.58 11.65
CA ILE A 180 7.76 4.35 10.89
C ILE A 180 6.51 3.47 10.90
N ASP A 181 6.27 2.65 9.88
CA ASP A 181 5.05 1.80 9.87
C ASP A 181 5.08 0.76 11.01
N ALA A 182 6.25 0.39 11.53
CA ALA A 182 6.36 -0.49 12.70
C ALA A 182 5.70 0.09 13.97
N ASP A 183 5.59 1.42 14.09
CA ASP A 183 4.86 2.09 15.19
C ASP A 183 3.35 1.74 15.18
N TYR A 184 2.85 1.24 14.04
CA TYR A 184 1.46 0.86 13.80
C TYR A 184 1.27 -0.66 13.66
N HIS A 185 2.18 -1.44 14.25
CA HIS A 185 2.12 -2.92 14.29
C HIS A 185 2.29 -3.61 12.94
N HIS A 186 2.80 -2.92 11.92
CA HIS A 186 3.20 -3.55 10.67
C HIS A 186 4.41 -4.47 10.87
N GLN A 187 4.49 -5.54 10.08
CA GLN A 187 5.60 -6.50 10.20
C GLN A 187 6.87 -5.92 9.58
N GLU A 188 8.01 -6.20 10.24
CA GLU A 188 9.32 -5.60 9.93
C GLU A 188 9.75 -5.71 8.46
N GLU A 189 9.28 -6.77 7.81
CA GLU A 189 9.69 -7.19 6.47
C GLU A 189 8.85 -6.56 5.36
N GLU A 190 7.91 -5.68 5.72
CA GLU A 190 7.12 -4.92 4.77
C GLU A 190 7.93 -3.86 4.05
N LEU A 191 7.81 -3.88 2.72
CA LEU A 191 8.23 -2.80 1.85
C LEU A 191 7.02 -1.97 1.45
N ASN A 192 7.20 -0.66 1.45
CA ASN A 192 6.20 0.31 1.02
C ASN A 192 6.32 0.55 -0.48
N PHE A 193 5.18 0.56 -1.16
CA PHE A 193 5.06 1.01 -2.53
C PHE A 193 4.14 2.23 -2.53
N TRP A 194 4.71 3.38 -2.88
CA TRP A 194 3.99 4.65 -2.97
C TRP A 194 3.83 5.06 -4.43
N LEU A 195 2.59 5.18 -4.86
CA LEU A 195 2.20 5.39 -6.25
C LEU A 195 1.39 6.69 -6.34
N PRO A 196 2.05 7.83 -6.60
CA PRO A 196 1.35 9.08 -6.88
C PRO A 196 0.58 8.98 -8.20
N LEU A 197 -0.66 9.44 -8.18
CA LEU A 197 -1.56 9.50 -9.34
C LEU A 197 -1.63 10.90 -9.96
N THR A 198 -1.00 11.88 -9.30
CA THR A 198 -0.77 13.25 -9.71
C THR A 198 0.71 13.53 -9.57
N ASP A 199 1.27 14.49 -10.31
CA ASP A 199 2.66 14.89 -10.11
C ASP A 199 2.89 15.39 -8.69
N VAL A 200 4.01 14.97 -8.10
CA VAL A 200 4.38 15.29 -6.72
C VAL A 200 5.76 15.92 -6.66
N HIS A 201 5.85 17.07 -6.02
CA HIS A 201 7.03 17.90 -5.85
C HIS A 201 6.88 18.84 -4.64
N ASP A 202 7.96 19.46 -4.21
CA ASP A 202 7.99 20.44 -3.12
C ASP A 202 7.27 19.95 -1.85
N SER A 203 6.08 20.48 -1.57
CA SER A 203 5.31 20.25 -0.35
C SER A 203 4.12 19.32 -0.51
N ASN A 204 3.77 18.93 -1.75
CA ASN A 204 2.73 17.94 -1.98
C ASN A 204 3.30 16.51 -2.04
N THR A 205 4.55 16.26 -1.64
CA THR A 205 5.14 14.92 -1.68
C THR A 205 5.30 14.27 -0.29
N LEU A 206 5.83 13.05 -0.27
CA LEU A 206 6.32 12.36 0.92
C LEU A 206 7.80 12.72 1.13
N PHE A 207 8.16 12.95 2.39
CA PHE A 207 9.53 13.09 2.84
C PHE A 207 9.94 11.78 3.51
N VAL A 208 11.06 11.21 3.08
CA VAL A 208 11.52 9.91 3.53
C VAL A 208 12.98 9.98 3.97
N GLU A 209 13.31 9.18 4.97
CA GLU A 209 14.67 8.96 5.45
C GLU A 209 15.39 7.96 4.54
N SER A 210 16.66 8.20 4.20
CA SER A 210 17.37 7.35 3.23
C SER A 210 17.68 5.95 3.80
N LYS A 211 17.94 5.87 5.11
CA LYS A 211 18.14 4.63 5.87
C LYS A 211 17.64 4.80 7.30
N PRO A 212 17.26 3.70 7.98
CA PRO A 212 16.70 3.79 9.33
C PRO A 212 17.60 4.57 10.30
N GLY A 213 17.05 5.63 10.88
CA GLY A 213 17.70 6.39 11.94
C GLY A 213 18.66 7.51 11.52
N LEU A 214 18.87 7.76 10.22
CA LEU A 214 19.76 8.83 9.76
C LEU A 214 19.19 10.25 9.90
N GLY A 215 17.87 10.42 9.89
CA GLY A 215 17.20 11.72 9.94
C GLY A 215 17.46 12.64 8.74
N ASP A 216 17.95 12.08 7.63
CA ASP A 216 18.40 12.79 6.41
C ASP A 216 17.28 12.93 5.37
N TYR A 217 16.15 13.51 5.80
CA TYR A 217 14.94 13.52 4.99
C TYR A 217 15.07 14.24 3.65
N HIS A 218 14.62 13.59 2.58
CA HIS A 218 14.49 14.18 1.25
C HIS A 218 13.08 14.00 0.67
N PRO A 219 12.63 14.91 -0.22
CA PRO A 219 11.35 14.80 -0.89
C PRO A 219 11.39 13.74 -2.02
N LEU A 220 10.30 12.98 -2.16
CA LEU A 220 10.11 12.08 -3.30
C LEU A 220 9.46 12.81 -4.49
N CYS A 221 10.27 13.50 -5.30
CA CYS A 221 9.75 14.16 -6.52
C CYS A 221 9.50 13.13 -7.62
N MET A 222 8.25 13.02 -8.09
CA MET A 222 7.81 11.98 -9.02
C MET A 222 6.69 12.48 -9.94
N HIS A 223 6.58 11.85 -11.11
CA HIS A 223 5.51 12.09 -12.08
C HIS A 223 4.50 10.94 -12.10
N TYR A 224 3.30 11.20 -12.61
CA TYR A 224 2.35 10.13 -12.92
C TYR A 224 2.99 9.06 -13.83
N GLY A 225 2.78 7.78 -13.48
CA GLY A 225 3.44 6.65 -14.13
C GLY A 225 4.66 6.11 -13.38
N GLN A 226 5.03 6.73 -12.25
CA GLN A 226 6.13 6.29 -11.40
C GLN A 226 5.63 5.71 -10.06
N VAL A 227 6.40 4.78 -9.50
CA VAL A 227 6.20 4.19 -8.17
C VAL A 227 7.52 4.25 -7.39
N CYS A 228 7.45 4.62 -6.12
CA CYS A 228 8.58 4.54 -5.21
C CYS A 228 8.43 3.30 -4.32
N ARG A 229 9.44 2.42 -4.36
CA ARG A 229 9.64 1.36 -3.37
C ARG A 229 10.63 1.84 -2.32
N PHE A 230 10.32 1.69 -1.04
CA PHE A 230 11.22 2.03 0.06
C PHE A 230 10.87 1.23 1.32
N TRP A 231 11.77 1.16 2.29
CA TRP A 231 11.54 0.43 3.54
C TRP A 231 10.84 1.29 4.60
N GLY A 232 9.63 1.79 4.31
CA GLY A 232 8.86 2.66 5.21
C GLY A 232 8.46 2.02 6.56
N ASN A 233 8.64 0.69 6.70
CA ASN A 233 8.55 0.02 7.99
C ASN A 233 9.61 0.46 8.99
N GLN A 234 10.84 0.77 8.54
CA GLN A 234 11.95 1.16 9.40
C GLN A 234 12.52 2.56 9.07
N CYS A 235 12.37 3.03 7.83
CA CYS A 235 12.71 4.39 7.46
C CYS A 235 11.59 5.35 7.83
N ARG A 236 11.93 6.42 8.56
CA ARG A 236 10.97 7.45 8.94
C ARG A 236 10.42 8.16 7.71
N HIS A 237 9.13 8.43 7.70
CA HIS A 237 8.50 9.18 6.63
C HIS A 237 7.34 10.05 7.11
N TYR A 238 7.10 11.15 6.40
CA TYR A 238 6.05 12.11 6.74
C TYR A 238 5.65 12.97 5.54
N THR A 239 4.61 13.78 5.75
CA THR A 239 4.25 14.87 4.83
C THR A 239 4.40 16.21 5.54
N ILE A 240 4.66 17.26 4.79
CA ILE A 240 4.48 18.64 5.27
C ILE A 240 3.13 19.20 4.82
N PRO A 241 2.69 20.38 5.28
CA PRO A 241 1.52 21.04 4.73
C PRO A 241 1.68 21.24 3.22
N ASN A 242 0.67 20.83 2.45
CA ASN A 242 0.69 21.01 1.00
C ASN A 242 0.44 22.49 0.67
N SER A 243 1.50 23.20 0.32
CA SER A 243 1.46 24.60 -0.10
C SER A 243 1.43 24.78 -1.63
N THR A 244 1.41 23.69 -2.40
CA THR A 244 1.23 23.73 -3.86
C THR A 244 -0.23 24.05 -4.20
N PRO A 245 -0.54 24.52 -5.42
CA PRO A 245 -1.93 24.75 -5.83
C PRO A 245 -2.67 23.46 -6.23
N LEU A 246 -2.05 22.28 -6.09
CA LEU A 246 -2.57 21.02 -6.59
C LEU A 246 -2.95 20.08 -5.45
N THR A 247 -4.09 19.40 -5.58
CA THR A 247 -4.40 18.22 -4.78
C THR A 247 -3.46 17.09 -5.19
N ARG A 248 -2.78 16.50 -4.21
CA ARG A 248 -2.11 15.21 -4.43
C ARG A 248 -3.11 14.08 -4.28
N VAL A 249 -3.12 13.17 -5.23
CA VAL A 249 -3.79 11.87 -5.12
C VAL A 249 -2.75 10.77 -5.23
N SER A 250 -2.80 9.78 -4.33
CA SER A 250 -1.85 8.67 -4.33
C SER A 250 -2.48 7.37 -3.84
N LEU A 251 -1.92 6.25 -4.29
CA LEU A 251 -2.13 4.93 -3.71
C LEU A 251 -0.88 4.54 -2.90
N ASP A 252 -1.06 3.87 -1.76
CA ASP A 252 0.01 3.23 -1.02
C ASP A 252 -0.38 1.82 -0.57
N PHE A 253 0.58 0.90 -0.64
CA PHE A 253 0.39 -0.48 -0.19
C PHE A 253 1.70 -1.08 0.29
N ARG A 254 1.61 -2.20 1.01
CA ARG A 254 2.76 -2.94 1.53
C ARG A 254 2.82 -4.35 0.99
N VAL A 255 4.02 -4.83 0.75
CA VAL A 255 4.32 -6.19 0.30
C VAL A 255 5.54 -6.72 1.05
N MET A 256 5.51 -7.99 1.42
CA MET A 256 6.65 -8.72 1.96
C MET A 256 6.74 -10.10 1.31
N HIS A 257 7.92 -10.72 1.35
CA HIS A 257 8.07 -12.09 0.90
C HIS A 257 7.33 -13.05 1.85
N ALA A 258 6.63 -14.06 1.33
CA ALA A 258 5.74 -14.90 2.12
C ALA A 258 6.45 -15.66 3.25
N VAL A 259 7.66 -16.17 3.02
CA VAL A 259 8.51 -16.83 4.04
C VAL A 259 8.84 -15.94 5.25
N LEU A 260 8.80 -14.62 5.06
CA LEU A 260 9.09 -13.65 6.10
C LEU A 260 7.85 -13.24 6.90
N PHE A 261 6.66 -13.65 6.47
CA PHE A 261 5.41 -13.35 7.16
C PHE A 261 5.27 -14.18 8.44
N GLU A 262 5.07 -13.49 9.56
CA GLU A 262 4.89 -14.10 10.87
C GLU A 262 3.42 -14.10 11.29
N ARG A 263 2.77 -15.28 11.23
CA ARG A 263 1.34 -15.44 11.53
C ARG A 263 0.97 -15.06 12.97
N ASP A 264 1.87 -15.28 13.92
CA ASP A 264 1.59 -15.06 15.35
C ASP A 264 1.73 -13.59 15.76
N LYS A 265 2.58 -12.81 15.08
CA LYS A 265 2.67 -11.35 15.26
C LYS A 265 1.39 -10.62 14.82
N ALA A 266 0.53 -11.28 14.05
CA ALA A 266 -0.77 -10.76 13.61
C ALA A 266 -1.90 -10.91 14.66
N ARG A 267 -1.62 -11.41 15.88
CA ARG A 267 -2.64 -11.68 16.90
C ARG A 267 -2.43 -10.80 18.12
N ASP A 268 -2.99 -9.58 18.13
CA ASP A 268 -3.24 -8.89 19.39
C ASP A 268 -4.65 -9.24 19.89
N THR A 269 -4.73 -9.64 21.16
CA THR A 269 -5.93 -10.08 21.86
C THR A 269 -6.69 -8.93 22.52
N LYS A 270 -6.18 -7.69 22.49
CA LYS A 270 -6.75 -6.55 23.22
C LYS A 270 -7.59 -5.57 22.38
N CYS A 271 -7.58 -5.65 21.06
CA CYS A 271 -8.36 -4.76 20.19
C CYS A 271 -9.10 -5.55 19.09
N SER A 272 -10.44 -5.56 19.14
CA SER A 272 -11.35 -6.38 18.33
C SER A 272 -11.48 -5.99 16.85
N ALA A 273 -10.46 -5.36 16.26
CA ALA A 273 -10.47 -4.95 14.86
C ALA A 273 -9.26 -5.52 14.11
N ASN A 274 -9.33 -6.80 13.71
CA ASN A 274 -8.60 -7.43 12.60
C ASN A 274 -7.16 -6.91 12.35
N LEU A 275 -6.28 -7.06 13.34
CA LEU A 275 -4.92 -6.53 13.26
C LEU A 275 -4.06 -7.42 12.36
N MET A 276 -3.65 -6.92 11.20
CA MET A 276 -2.54 -7.46 10.41
C MET A 276 -2.60 -8.98 10.11
N GLN A 277 -3.78 -9.56 9.94
CA GLN A 277 -3.96 -11.01 9.65
C GLN A 277 -4.10 -11.31 8.17
N LEU A 278 -3.63 -12.50 7.79
CA LEU A 278 -3.91 -13.10 6.49
C LEU A 278 -5.42 -13.39 6.33
N GLY A 279 -5.97 -13.08 5.15
CA GLY A 279 -7.42 -13.16 4.88
C GLY A 279 -8.21 -11.95 5.39
N ALA A 280 -7.55 -11.03 6.09
CA ALA A 280 -8.13 -9.75 6.50
C ALA A 280 -7.30 -8.59 5.92
N TYR A 281 -6.28 -8.14 6.65
CA TYR A 281 -5.42 -7.05 6.21
C TYR A 281 -4.49 -7.48 5.07
N TYR A 282 -4.01 -8.73 5.10
CA TYR A 282 -3.15 -9.27 4.06
C TYR A 282 -3.83 -10.34 3.22
N THR A 283 -3.36 -10.45 1.98
CA THR A 283 -3.63 -11.55 1.05
C THR A 283 -2.29 -12.20 0.66
N HIS A 284 -2.29 -13.51 0.46
CA HIS A 284 -1.13 -14.27 -0.01
C HIS A 284 -1.32 -14.63 -1.48
N MET A 285 -0.24 -14.51 -2.25
CA MET A 285 -0.14 -14.93 -3.65
C MET A 285 1.10 -15.78 -3.81
N ASP A 286 0.92 -17.03 -4.23
CA ASP A 286 2.02 -17.95 -4.50
C ASP A 286 2.62 -17.71 -5.89
N PHE A 287 3.95 -17.78 -6.01
CA PHE A 287 4.63 -17.64 -7.32
C PHE A 287 4.21 -18.73 -8.32
N SER A 288 3.95 -19.96 -7.85
CA SER A 288 3.58 -21.11 -8.69
C SER A 288 2.20 -20.99 -9.36
N LYS A 289 1.35 -20.08 -8.89
CA LYS A 289 -0.01 -19.88 -9.42
C LYS A 289 -0.06 -18.78 -10.50
N ASN A 290 1.07 -18.14 -10.80
CA ASN A 290 1.20 -17.07 -11.79
C ASN A 290 1.97 -17.49 -13.07
N THR A 291 2.39 -18.76 -13.17
CA THR A 291 2.98 -19.36 -14.39
C THR A 291 1.96 -20.16 -15.18
#